data_AF-A0A1Y4S2Y8-F1
#
_entry.id   AF-A0A1Y4S2Y8-F1
#
_cell.length_a   1.000
_cell.length_b   1.000
_cell.length_c   1.000
_cell.angle_alpha   90.00
_cell.angle_beta   90.00
_cell.angle_gamma   90.00
#
_symmetry.space_group_name_H-M   'P 1'
#
loop_
_entity.id
_entity.type
_entity.pdbx_description
1 polymer ?
#
loop_
_entity_poly.entity_id
_entity_poly.type
_entity_poly.pdbx_seq_one_letter_code
_entity_poly.pdbx_strand_id
1 'polypeptide(L)'
;MKRMLREQNGVLTVEGSIVLPIFIFFIMIFLNFSQVYRAQNYIAHNLLQASSLIAAESYEQDVSALAGAGTELSKMFDNFSDMFKSSSQIQAEYTADQAKSTQALIADKMAEAAGGQSILEGNLKSFRVEDGMDFSRSTYDAGSREIHIVVEYQVAFRYPFFGIDTITLVQNAKAYLWR
;
A
#
# COMPACT_ATOMS: atom_id res chain seq x y z
N MET A 1 47.05 17.80 45.10
CA MET A 1 46.27 18.26 43.92
C MET A 1 46.71 17.68 42.57
N LYS A 2 48.01 17.57 42.24
CA LYS A 2 48.46 17.06 40.92
C LYS A 2 48.05 15.61 40.57
N ARG A 3 47.68 14.78 41.54
CA ARG A 3 47.28 13.38 41.31
C ARG A 3 45.83 13.23 40.81
N MET A 4 44.92 14.13 41.21
CA MET A 4 43.50 14.11 40.79
C MET A 4 43.29 14.52 39.34
N LEU A 5 44.11 15.44 38.79
CA LEU A 5 44.00 15.86 37.39
C LEU A 5 44.45 14.77 36.39
N ARG A 6 45.27 13.81 36.83
CA ARG A 6 45.75 12.71 35.98
C ARG A 6 44.70 11.59 35.82
N GLU A 7 43.78 11.47 36.77
CA GLU A 7 42.70 10.47 36.77
C GLU A 7 41.47 10.90 35.95
N GLN A 8 41.31 12.19 35.64
CA GLN A 8 40.19 12.70 34.84
C GLN A 8 40.35 12.53 33.33
N ASN A 9 41.59 12.39 32.82
CA ASN A 9 41.83 12.31 31.39
C ASN A 9 41.25 11.05 30.72
N GLY A 10 41.05 9.96 31.48
CA GLY A 10 40.40 8.74 30.97
C GLY A 10 38.87 8.83 30.94
N VAL A 11 38.26 9.68 31.77
CA VAL A 11 36.80 9.80 31.90
C VAL A 11 36.18 10.36 30.62
N LEU A 12 36.84 11.34 29.99
CA LEU A 12 36.36 11.94 28.73
C LEU A 12 36.34 10.92 27.56
N THR A 13 37.33 10.02 27.51
CA THR A 13 37.38 8.95 26.48
C THR A 13 36.33 7.88 26.74
N VAL A 14 36.07 7.54 28.01
CA VAL A 14 35.02 6.59 28.40
C VAL A 14 33.63 7.14 28.08
N GLU A 15 33.38 8.42 28.36
CA GLU A 15 32.12 9.08 28.03
C GLU A 15 31.90 9.10 26.50
N GLY A 16 32.91 9.50 25.71
CA GLY A 16 32.83 9.46 24.26
C GLY A 16 32.61 8.06 23.68
N SER A 17 33.19 7.04 24.32
CA SER A 17 33.06 5.63 23.93
C SER A 17 31.68 5.04 24.22
N ILE A 18 30.91 5.64 25.13
CA ILE A 18 29.51 5.26 25.41
C ILE A 18 28.55 6.06 24.52
N VAL A 19 28.82 7.35 24.32
CA VAL A 19 27.97 8.24 23.52
C VAL A 19 27.92 7.80 22.06
N LEU A 20 29.05 7.40 21.48
CA LEU A 20 29.13 7.08 20.05
C LEU A 20 28.30 5.83 19.66
N PRO A 21 28.37 4.69 20.37
CA PRO A 21 27.49 3.55 20.11
C PRO A 21 26.00 3.89 20.27
N ILE A 22 25.63 4.62 21.33
CA ILE A 22 24.23 5.03 21.55
C ILE A 22 23.74 5.88 20.38
N PHE A 23 24.57 6.80 19.90
CA PHE A 23 24.25 7.65 18.75
C PHE A 23 24.12 6.85 17.45
N ILE A 24 24.97 5.85 17.22
CA ILE A 24 24.85 4.94 16.06
C ILE A 24 23.55 4.14 16.14
N PHE A 25 23.20 3.59 17.30
CA PHE A 25 21.93 2.89 17.51
C PHE A 25 20.74 3.80 17.20
N PHE A 26 20.79 5.06 17.67
CA PHE A 26 19.76 6.04 17.38
C PHE A 26 19.60 6.30 15.88
N ILE A 27 20.71 6.48 15.14
CA ILE A 27 20.68 6.64 13.69
C ILE A 27 20.10 5.40 13.00
N MET A 28 20.48 4.19 13.42
CA MET A 28 19.94 2.95 12.83
C MET A 28 18.42 2.84 13.02
N ILE A 29 17.90 3.17 14.21
CA ILE A 29 16.45 3.22 14.46
C ILE A 29 15.78 4.24 13.55
N PHE A 30 16.36 5.43 13.42
CA PHE A 30 15.81 6.49 12.56
C PHE A 30 15.78 6.08 11.08
N LEU A 31 16.81 5.37 10.60
CA LEU A 31 16.86 4.84 9.24
C LEU A 31 15.79 3.76 9.00
N ASN A 32 15.56 2.86 9.97
CA ASN A 32 14.47 1.89 9.90
C ASN A 32 13.10 2.57 9.87
N PHE A 33 12.88 3.57 10.74
CA PHE A 33 11.62 4.32 10.76
C PHE A 33 11.37 5.05 9.43
N SER A 34 12.41 5.68 8.88
CA SER A 34 12.34 6.35 7.58
C SER A 34 11.97 5.39 6.44
N GLN A 35 12.46 4.15 6.48
CA GLN A 35 12.10 3.11 5.52
C GLN A 35 10.63 2.71 5.63
N VAL A 36 10.16 2.41 6.85
CA VAL A 36 8.75 2.07 7.12
C VAL A 36 7.82 3.19 6.68
N TYR A 37 8.17 4.44 6.97
CA TYR A 37 7.39 5.61 6.55
C TYR A 37 7.28 5.73 5.02
N ARG A 38 8.36 5.45 4.27
CA ARG A 38 8.31 5.45 2.81
C ARG A 38 7.40 4.35 2.26
N ALA A 39 7.50 3.14 2.81
CA ALA A 39 6.64 2.02 2.44
C ALA A 39 5.16 2.37 2.67
N GLN A 40 4.86 2.91 3.86
CA GLN A 40 3.51 3.30 4.25
C GLN A 40 2.93 4.37 3.32
N ASN A 41 3.68 5.42 3.00
CA ASN A 41 3.20 6.47 2.10
C ASN A 41 2.98 5.98 0.67
N TYR A 42 3.86 5.13 0.16
CA TYR A 42 3.73 4.58 -1.19
C TYR A 42 2.46 3.73 -1.33
N ILE A 43 2.25 2.80 -0.39
CA ILE A 43 1.05 1.95 -0.36
C ILE A 43 -0.20 2.82 -0.17
N ALA A 44 -0.18 3.79 0.75
CA ALA A 44 -1.33 4.66 0.99
C ALA A 44 -1.72 5.48 -0.24
N HIS A 45 -0.75 6.03 -0.97
CA HIS A 45 -1.00 6.78 -2.19
C HIS A 45 -1.63 5.90 -3.27
N ASN A 46 -1.07 4.72 -3.52
CA ASN A 46 -1.60 3.81 -4.52
C ASN A 46 -2.98 3.28 -4.12
N LEU A 47 -3.22 3.08 -2.83
CA LEU A 47 -4.50 2.65 -2.29
C LEU A 47 -5.59 3.69 -2.52
N LEU A 48 -5.27 4.97 -2.30
CA LEU A 48 -6.18 6.08 -2.60
C LEU A 48 -6.46 6.19 -4.11
N GLN A 49 -5.44 6.05 -4.95
CA GLN A 49 -5.63 6.05 -6.40
C GLN A 49 -6.47 4.86 -6.87
N ALA A 50 -6.19 3.65 -6.41
CA ALA A 50 -6.98 2.46 -6.69
C ALA A 50 -8.44 2.63 -6.25
N SER A 51 -8.69 3.23 -5.08
CA SER A 51 -10.05 3.54 -4.63
C SER A 51 -10.79 4.49 -5.57
N SER A 52 -10.09 5.50 -6.11
CA SER A 52 -10.67 6.43 -7.08
C SER A 52 -10.93 5.78 -8.45
N LEU A 53 -10.07 4.85 -8.87
CA LEU A 53 -10.27 4.05 -10.09
C LEU A 53 -11.48 3.13 -9.96
N ILE A 54 -11.63 2.45 -8.81
CA ILE A 54 -12.79 1.60 -8.52
C ILE A 54 -14.08 2.44 -8.52
N ALA A 55 -14.06 3.63 -7.92
CA ALA A 55 -15.20 4.54 -7.94
C ALA A 55 -15.53 5.01 -9.37
N ALA A 56 -14.53 5.33 -10.18
CA ALA A 56 -14.72 5.73 -11.57
C ALA A 56 -15.30 4.59 -12.43
N GLU A 57 -14.76 3.38 -12.32
CA GLU A 57 -15.26 2.20 -13.04
C GLU A 57 -16.70 1.86 -12.64
N SER A 58 -17.06 2.04 -11.36
CA SER A 58 -18.45 1.88 -10.93
C SER A 58 -19.41 2.87 -11.59
N TYR A 59 -19.00 4.14 -11.72
CA TYR A 59 -19.77 5.15 -12.43
C TYR A 59 -19.93 4.81 -13.92
N GLU A 60 -18.86 4.33 -14.56
CA GLU A 60 -18.91 3.92 -15.96
C GLU A 60 -19.88 2.75 -16.18
N GLN A 61 -19.89 1.78 -15.27
CA GLN A 61 -20.82 0.66 -15.34
C GLN A 61 -22.28 1.10 -15.20
N ASP A 62 -22.58 2.04 -14.30
CA ASP A 62 -23.93 2.55 -14.12
C ASP A 62 -24.41 3.40 -15.32
N VAL A 63 -23.53 4.24 -15.88
CA VAL A 63 -23.83 5.01 -17.11
C VAL A 63 -24.02 4.08 -18.30
N SER A 64 -23.20 3.03 -18.45
CA SER A 64 -23.36 2.00 -19.49
C SER A 64 -24.69 1.25 -19.36
N ALA A 65 -25.07 0.87 -18.12
CA ALA A 65 -26.36 0.24 -17.85
C ALA A 65 -27.54 1.14 -18.23
N LEU A 66 -27.42 2.45 -18.01
CA LEU A 66 -28.42 3.44 -18.42
C LEU A 66 -28.41 3.67 -19.94
N ALA A 67 -27.23 3.70 -20.57
CA ALA A 67 -27.04 3.89 -22.00
C ALA A 67 -27.46 2.66 -22.83
N GLY A 68 -27.54 1.46 -22.23
CA GLY A 68 -28.16 0.28 -22.82
C GLY A 68 -29.65 0.46 -23.19
N ALA A 69 -30.31 1.52 -22.70
CA ALA A 69 -31.64 1.95 -23.15
C ALA A 69 -31.62 2.77 -24.46
N GLY A 70 -30.44 3.21 -24.94
CA GLY A 70 -30.24 4.01 -26.15
C GLY A 70 -29.08 3.48 -27.01
N THR A 71 -29.42 2.80 -28.10
CA THR A 71 -28.53 1.99 -28.96
C THR A 71 -27.34 2.71 -29.64
N GLU A 72 -27.32 4.04 -29.66
CA GLU A 72 -26.24 4.86 -30.27
C GLU A 72 -25.23 5.38 -29.23
N LEU A 73 -25.71 5.77 -28.04
CA LEU A 73 -24.87 6.27 -26.95
C LEU A 73 -24.04 5.14 -26.31
N SER A 74 -24.64 3.94 -26.20
CA SER A 74 -23.95 2.73 -25.76
C SER A 74 -22.69 2.45 -26.58
N LYS A 75 -22.76 2.58 -27.91
CA LYS A 75 -21.62 2.25 -28.79
C LYS A 75 -20.47 3.27 -28.71
N MET A 76 -20.79 4.55 -28.48
CA MET A 76 -19.76 5.56 -28.21
C MET A 76 -19.09 5.31 -26.85
N PHE A 77 -19.88 4.92 -25.85
CA PHE A 77 -19.38 4.58 -24.53
C PHE A 77 -18.55 3.30 -24.54
N ASP A 78 -18.97 2.27 -25.27
CA ASP A 78 -18.23 1.02 -25.42
C ASP A 78 -16.88 1.24 -26.10
N ASN A 79 -16.78 2.12 -27.11
CA ASN A 79 -15.52 2.48 -27.74
C ASN A 79 -14.60 3.32 -26.82
N PHE A 80 -15.17 4.18 -25.97
CA PHE A 80 -14.41 4.94 -24.97
C PHE A 80 -13.91 4.03 -23.84
N SER A 81 -14.78 3.14 -23.39
CA SER A 81 -14.48 2.09 -22.43
C SER A 81 -13.41 1.16 -22.99
N ASP A 82 -13.51 0.66 -24.22
CA ASP A 82 -12.50 -0.21 -24.85
C ASP A 82 -11.11 0.45 -24.98
N MET A 83 -11.03 1.79 -24.99
CA MET A 83 -9.78 2.54 -24.92
C MET A 83 -9.15 2.54 -23.51
N PHE A 84 -9.95 2.28 -22.46
CA PHE A 84 -9.56 2.09 -21.06
C PHE A 84 -9.52 0.60 -20.63
N LYS A 85 -10.21 -0.31 -21.35
CA LYS A 85 -10.35 -1.75 -21.03
C LYS A 85 -9.18 -2.63 -21.47
N SER A 86 -7.94 -2.15 -21.40
CA SER A 86 -6.82 -3.11 -21.40
C SER A 86 -6.76 -3.95 -20.12
N SER A 87 -7.67 -3.76 -19.14
CA SER A 87 -7.67 -4.46 -17.85
C SER A 87 -9.04 -4.87 -17.27
N SER A 88 -10.15 -4.84 -18.01
CA SER A 88 -11.48 -5.20 -17.42
C SER A 88 -12.06 -6.53 -17.93
N GLN A 89 -11.45 -7.66 -17.55
CA GLN A 89 -12.17 -8.95 -17.59
C GLN A 89 -12.87 -9.21 -16.26
N ILE A 90 -13.86 -8.38 -15.90
CA ILE A 90 -14.64 -8.57 -14.67
C ILE A 90 -16.11 -8.31 -14.97
N GLN A 91 -16.71 -9.17 -15.80
CA GLN A 91 -18.17 -9.23 -15.88
C GLN A 91 -18.75 -10.65 -16.04
N ALA A 92 -17.92 -11.70 -16.04
CA ALA A 92 -18.37 -13.07 -16.32
C ALA A 92 -18.14 -14.11 -15.21
N GLU A 93 -17.78 -13.72 -13.97
CA GLU A 93 -17.61 -14.68 -12.87
C GLU A 93 -18.22 -14.19 -11.55
N TYR A 94 -19.45 -13.68 -11.64
CA TYR A 94 -20.28 -13.30 -10.50
C TYR A 94 -21.13 -14.48 -10.01
N THR A 95 -20.50 -15.55 -9.53
CA THR A 95 -21.19 -16.53 -8.66
C THR A 95 -20.18 -17.31 -7.82
N ALA A 96 -20.35 -17.24 -6.50
CA ALA A 96 -19.74 -18.05 -5.44
C ALA A 96 -18.40 -17.63 -4.77
N ASP A 97 -17.61 -16.67 -5.30
CA ASP A 97 -16.34 -16.26 -4.66
C ASP A 97 -16.15 -14.72 -4.62
N GLN A 98 -17.11 -14.00 -4.02
CA GLN A 98 -17.11 -12.53 -3.95
C GLN A 98 -15.87 -11.95 -3.24
N ALA A 99 -15.27 -12.68 -2.29
CA ALA A 99 -14.08 -12.22 -1.58
C ALA A 99 -12.84 -12.25 -2.49
N LYS A 100 -12.61 -13.34 -3.23
CA LYS A 100 -11.44 -13.45 -4.12
C LYS A 100 -11.52 -12.53 -5.33
N SER A 101 -12.70 -12.33 -5.90
CA SER A 101 -12.91 -11.39 -7.00
C SER A 101 -12.69 -9.93 -6.57
N THR A 102 -13.15 -9.56 -5.37
CA THR A 102 -12.90 -8.22 -4.79
C THR A 102 -11.40 -8.00 -4.52
N GLN A 103 -10.72 -8.99 -3.94
CA GLN A 103 -9.28 -8.92 -3.68
C GLN A 103 -8.45 -8.80 -4.96
N ALA A 104 -8.78 -9.59 -5.99
CA ALA A 104 -8.11 -9.55 -7.28
C ALA A 104 -8.33 -8.21 -7.99
N LEU A 105 -9.55 -7.66 -7.97
CA LEU A 105 -9.85 -6.33 -8.50
C LEU A 105 -9.02 -5.25 -7.81
N ILE A 106 -8.97 -5.24 -6.47
CA ILE A 106 -8.21 -4.24 -5.72
C ILE A 106 -6.72 -4.37 -6.04
N ALA A 107 -6.18 -5.59 -6.12
CA ALA A 107 -4.79 -5.82 -6.47
C ALA A 107 -4.45 -5.33 -7.89
N ASP A 108 -5.35 -5.55 -8.86
CA ASP A 108 -5.21 -5.06 -10.23
C ASP A 108 -5.22 -3.52 -10.29
N LYS A 109 -6.19 -2.88 -9.61
CA LYS A 109 -6.26 -1.40 -9.56
C LYS A 109 -5.10 -0.77 -8.81
N MET A 110 -4.54 -1.45 -7.81
CA MET A 110 -3.30 -1.03 -7.17
C MET A 110 -2.10 -1.11 -8.11
N ALA A 111 -2.02 -2.13 -8.96
CA ALA A 111 -1.01 -2.24 -9.99
C ALA A 111 -1.19 -1.15 -11.07
N GLU A 112 -2.41 -0.87 -11.49
CA GLU A 112 -2.74 0.21 -12.42
C GLU A 112 -2.34 1.58 -11.86
N ALA A 113 -2.70 1.88 -10.60
CA ALA A 113 -2.31 3.10 -9.89
C ALA A 113 -0.78 3.25 -9.78
N ALA A 114 -0.07 2.14 -9.60
CA ALA A 114 1.40 2.14 -9.56
C ALA A 114 2.06 2.31 -10.94
N GLY A 115 1.30 2.29 -12.04
CA GLY A 115 1.80 2.33 -13.41
C GLY A 115 2.16 0.97 -13.99
N GLY A 116 1.74 -0.12 -13.35
CA GLY A 116 1.93 -1.51 -13.78
C GLY A 116 2.43 -2.42 -12.66
N GLN A 117 2.14 -3.72 -12.79
CA GLN A 117 2.48 -4.72 -11.77
C GLN A 117 4.00 -4.83 -11.51
N SER A 118 4.83 -4.72 -12.54
CA SER A 118 6.30 -4.78 -12.40
C SER A 118 6.86 -3.59 -11.61
N ILE A 119 6.27 -2.40 -11.78
CA ILE A 119 6.65 -1.19 -11.06
C ILE A 119 6.23 -1.30 -9.60
N LEU A 120 5.01 -1.79 -9.35
CA LEU A 120 4.51 -2.06 -8.00
C LEU A 120 5.43 -3.03 -7.24
N GLU A 121 5.71 -4.21 -7.81
CA GLU A 121 6.58 -5.22 -7.20
C GLU A 121 8.01 -4.70 -6.99
N GLY A 122 8.55 -3.96 -7.96
CA GLY A 122 9.87 -3.33 -7.85
C GLY A 122 9.96 -2.33 -6.70
N ASN A 123 8.94 -1.48 -6.55
CA ASN A 123 8.87 -0.50 -5.46
C ASN A 123 8.65 -1.16 -4.11
N LEU A 124 7.75 -2.14 -4.00
CA LEU A 124 7.54 -2.93 -2.78
C LEU A 124 8.83 -3.60 -2.31
N LYS A 125 9.57 -4.22 -3.24
CA LYS A 125 10.88 -4.81 -2.94
C LYS A 125 11.91 -3.75 -2.51
N SER A 126 11.91 -2.56 -3.12
CA SER A 126 12.81 -1.46 -2.75
C SER A 126 12.59 -0.98 -1.30
N PHE A 127 11.35 -1.09 -0.82
CA PHE A 127 10.96 -0.75 0.55
C PHE A 127 11.08 -1.95 1.51
N ARG A 128 11.53 -3.11 1.03
CA ARG A 128 11.61 -4.39 1.76
C ARG A 128 10.26 -4.84 2.31
N VAL A 129 9.21 -4.66 1.51
CA VAL A 129 7.93 -5.31 1.79
C VAL A 129 8.07 -6.79 1.45
N GLU A 130 7.87 -7.66 2.43
CA GLU A 130 7.93 -9.11 2.31
C GLU A 130 6.52 -9.68 2.07
N ASP A 131 6.46 -10.76 1.29
CA ASP A 131 5.21 -11.46 0.90
C ASP A 131 4.14 -10.62 0.19
N GLY A 132 4.49 -9.41 -0.25
CA GLY A 132 3.60 -8.54 -1.01
C GLY A 132 2.55 -7.85 -0.15
N MET A 133 1.31 -7.78 -0.66
CA MET A 133 0.18 -7.14 0.00
C MET A 133 -0.97 -8.13 0.09
N ASP A 134 -1.53 -8.29 1.29
CA ASP A 134 -2.70 -9.10 1.54
C ASP A 134 -3.95 -8.22 1.64
N PHE A 135 -4.96 -8.55 0.82
CA PHE A 135 -6.25 -7.88 0.79
C PHE A 135 -7.36 -8.73 1.41
N SER A 136 -7.02 -9.85 2.08
CA SER A 136 -7.94 -10.86 2.60
C SER A 136 -9.08 -10.29 3.47
N ARG A 137 -8.81 -9.19 4.17
CA ARG A 137 -9.76 -8.50 5.06
C ARG A 137 -10.61 -7.42 4.37
N SER A 138 -10.41 -7.19 3.08
CA SER A 138 -11.23 -6.26 2.31
C SER A 138 -12.64 -6.81 2.15
N THR A 139 -13.64 -5.97 2.40
CA THR A 139 -15.06 -6.36 2.35
C THR A 139 -15.85 -5.40 1.51
N TYR A 140 -16.84 -5.94 0.80
CA TYR A 140 -17.86 -5.17 0.10
C TYR A 140 -19.16 -5.26 0.89
N ASP A 141 -19.73 -4.11 1.26
CA ASP A 141 -21.05 -4.04 1.86
C ASP A 141 -22.07 -3.59 0.80
N ALA A 142 -22.85 -4.56 0.31
CA ALA A 142 -23.92 -4.33 -0.66
C ALA A 142 -25.06 -3.43 -0.13
N GLY A 143 -25.20 -3.29 1.20
CA GLY A 143 -26.24 -2.46 1.83
C GLY A 143 -25.87 -0.98 1.87
N SER A 144 -24.61 -0.68 2.23
CA SER A 144 -24.10 0.70 2.35
C SER A 144 -23.40 1.23 1.09
N ARG A 145 -23.11 0.35 0.10
CA ARG A 145 -22.39 0.69 -1.14
C ARG A 145 -20.96 1.19 -0.90
N GLU A 146 -20.38 0.78 0.21
CA GLU A 146 -19.00 1.05 0.57
C GLU A 146 -18.15 -0.19 0.26
N ILE A 147 -16.99 0.03 -0.38
CA ILE A 147 -15.91 -0.95 -0.39
C ILE A 147 -14.95 -0.57 0.73
N HIS A 148 -14.81 -1.45 1.73
CA HIS A 148 -13.78 -1.36 2.74
C HIS A 148 -12.53 -2.07 2.22
N ILE A 149 -11.55 -1.29 1.81
CA ILE A 149 -10.27 -1.81 1.34
C ILE A 149 -9.33 -1.89 2.54
N VAL A 150 -8.88 -3.10 2.87
CA VAL A 150 -7.93 -3.37 3.95
C VAL A 150 -6.70 -4.03 3.35
N VAL A 151 -5.55 -3.40 3.55
CA VAL A 151 -4.25 -3.87 3.08
C VAL A 151 -3.37 -4.21 4.27
N GLU A 152 -2.97 -5.47 4.36
CA GLU A 152 -2.00 -5.97 5.34
C GLU A 152 -0.69 -6.30 4.62
N TYR A 153 0.44 -5.86 5.15
CA TYR A 153 1.76 -6.08 4.55
C TYR A 153 2.85 -6.09 5.60
N GLN A 154 3.94 -6.78 5.33
CA GLN A 154 5.07 -6.91 6.24
C GLN A 154 6.26 -6.12 5.70
N VAL A 155 6.90 -5.29 6.54
CA VAL A 155 8.11 -4.55 6.18
C VAL A 155 9.29 -5.10 6.97
N ALA A 156 10.31 -5.59 6.27
CA ALA A 156 11.56 -6.01 6.89
C ALA A 156 12.48 -4.82 7.19
N PHE A 157 12.99 -4.77 8.42
CA PHE A 157 13.93 -3.75 8.84
C PHE A 157 15.26 -3.87 8.10
N ARG A 158 15.83 -2.71 7.72
CA ARG A 158 17.18 -2.65 7.16
C ARG A 158 18.23 -3.06 8.18
N TYR A 159 18.06 -2.62 9.41
CA TYR A 159 18.92 -2.96 10.54
C TYR A 159 18.06 -3.65 11.60
N PRO A 160 18.00 -4.98 11.63
CA PRO A 160 17.27 -5.70 12.66
C PRO A 160 17.79 -5.35 14.05
N PHE A 161 16.89 -5.24 15.02
CA PHE A 161 17.25 -4.92 16.39
C PHE A 161 16.48 -5.82 17.35
N PHE A 162 17.16 -6.27 18.41
CA PHE A 162 16.57 -7.09 19.48
C PHE A 162 15.81 -8.35 19.00
N GLY A 163 16.25 -8.95 17.89
CA GLY A 163 15.60 -10.14 17.30
C GLY A 163 14.29 -9.84 16.55
N ILE A 164 14.00 -8.57 16.29
CA ILE A 164 12.88 -8.12 15.49
C ILE A 164 13.39 -7.78 14.10
N ASP A 165 12.96 -8.56 13.13
CA ASP A 165 13.41 -8.45 11.73
C ASP A 165 12.34 -7.80 10.85
N THR A 166 11.06 -7.91 11.23
CA THR A 166 9.91 -7.43 10.45
C THR A 166 8.86 -6.74 11.32
N ILE A 167 8.02 -5.92 10.69
CA ILE A 167 6.82 -5.32 11.28
C ILE A 167 5.64 -5.48 10.33
N THR A 168 4.51 -5.98 10.85
CA THR A 168 3.24 -6.06 10.12
C THR A 168 2.49 -4.74 10.24
N LEU A 169 2.04 -4.21 9.12
CA LEU A 169 1.29 -2.96 9.03
C LEU A 169 -0.05 -3.23 8.36
N VAL A 170 -1.08 -2.54 8.84
CA VAL A 170 -2.43 -2.59 8.28
C VAL A 170 -2.86 -1.18 7.91
N GLN A 171 -3.33 -1.00 6.69
CA GLN A 171 -3.93 0.24 6.20
C GLN A 171 -5.36 0.00 5.77
N ASN A 172 -6.21 0.99 6.03
CA ASN A 172 -7.63 0.95 5.70
C ASN A 172 -7.97 2.15 4.82
N ALA A 173 -8.69 1.90 3.73
CA ALA A 173 -9.32 2.92 2.91
C ALA A 173 -10.79 2.57 2.70
N LYS A 174 -11.63 3.60 2.57
CA LYS A 174 -13.03 3.47 2.19
C LYS A 174 -13.23 4.07 0.82
N ALA A 175 -13.81 3.30 -0.09
CA ALA A 175 -14.26 3.78 -1.39
C ALA A 175 -15.80 3.79 -1.41
N TYR A 176 -16.38 4.88 -1.89
CA TYR A 176 -17.81 4.96 -2.17
C TYR A 176 -18.04 4.66 -3.65
N LEU A 177 -18.92 3.70 -3.93
CA LEU A 177 -19.33 3.41 -5.29
C LEU A 177 -20.39 4.40 -5.73
N TRP A 178 -20.29 4.86 -6.97
CA TRP A 178 -21.28 5.75 -7.57
C TRP A 178 -22.53 4.98 -8.00
N ARG A 179 -23.58 5.74 -8.30
CA ARG A 179 -24.83 5.31 -8.91
C ARG A 179 -25.26 6.33 -9.95
#